data_AF-A0A946MLQ3-F1
#
_entry.id   AF-A0A946MLQ3-F1
#
_cell.length_a   1.000
_cell.length_b   1.000
_cell.length_c   1.000
_cell.angle_alpha   90.00
_cell.angle_beta   90.00
_cell.angle_gamma   90.00
#
_symmetry.space_group_name_H-M   'P 1'
#
loop_
_entity.id
_entity.type
_entity.pdbx_description
1 polymer ?
#
loop_
_entity_poly.entity_id
_entity_poly.type
_entity_poly.pdbx_seq_one_letter_code
_entity_poly.pdbx_strand_id
1 'polypeptide(L)'
;MTLIKDKTELNSIAMEFLDLLFARTLDNEQGEIEIKLIKDGVVHSTFQSNYEQIPELSYLGCNNGFNVYFGVNPRVGGAGKKENVINITAFHAEVDYGEIGHKKKPEYDTYEEALETIQAYDMKPTAVIHSGGGFHCYWVLNNYISVEKYGVDVLESINKRLSRDLKADPGTHDLGRVLRIP
;
A
#
# COMPACT_ATOMS: atom_id res chain seq x y z
N MET A 1 -13.53 16.14 -2.64
CA MET A 1 -13.20 15.09 -1.66
C MET A 1 -14.51 14.59 -1.08
N THR A 2 -14.79 13.30 -1.21
CA THR A 2 -16.05 12.71 -0.74
C THR A 2 -15.98 12.56 0.78
N LEU A 3 -16.92 13.14 1.51
CA LEU A 3 -17.05 12.95 2.95
C LEU A 3 -17.30 11.46 3.23
N ILE A 4 -16.52 10.85 4.11
CA ILE A 4 -16.72 9.46 4.49
C ILE A 4 -17.88 9.42 5.48
N LYS A 5 -19.02 8.88 5.07
CA LYS A 5 -20.27 8.91 5.85
C LYS A 5 -20.44 7.70 6.77
N ASP A 6 -19.85 6.56 6.41
CA ASP A 6 -19.91 5.34 7.22
C ASP A 6 -18.55 5.05 7.85
N LYS A 7 -18.40 5.49 9.10
CA LYS A 7 -17.19 5.26 9.90
C LYS A 7 -17.01 3.78 10.25
N THR A 8 -18.11 3.08 10.51
CA THR A 8 -18.08 1.70 11.00
C THR A 8 -17.62 0.76 9.88
N GLU A 9 -18.16 0.93 8.67
CA GLU A 9 -17.76 0.17 7.50
C GLU A 9 -16.29 0.40 7.15
N LEU A 10 -15.85 1.67 7.09
CA LEU A 10 -14.45 2.00 6.85
C LEU A 10 -13.53 1.34 7.88
N ASN A 11 -13.88 1.47 9.17
CA ASN A 11 -13.07 0.90 10.23
C ASN A 11 -12.95 -0.62 10.11
N SER A 12 -14.04 -1.32 9.76
CA SER A 12 -14.00 -2.78 9.55
C SER A 12 -13.10 -3.17 8.39
N ILE A 13 -13.28 -2.54 7.22
CA ILE A 13 -12.50 -2.85 6.01
C ILE A 13 -11.01 -2.56 6.23
N ALA A 14 -10.70 -1.38 6.79
CA ALA A 14 -9.33 -1.00 7.07
C ALA A 14 -8.68 -1.92 8.11
N MET A 15 -9.41 -2.33 9.16
CA MET A 15 -8.89 -3.28 10.14
C MET A 15 -8.59 -4.64 9.52
N GLU A 16 -9.50 -5.22 8.75
CA GLU A 16 -9.30 -6.51 8.09
C GLU A 16 -8.09 -6.48 7.13
N PHE A 17 -7.95 -5.38 6.39
CA PHE A 17 -6.82 -5.18 5.50
C PHE A 17 -5.49 -5.05 6.24
N LEU A 18 -5.45 -4.25 7.32
CA LEU A 18 -4.23 -4.06 8.10
C LEU A 18 -3.84 -5.32 8.87
N ASP A 19 -4.82 -6.07 9.37
CA ASP A 19 -4.63 -7.37 10.00
C ASP A 19 -3.96 -8.35 9.02
N LEU A 20 -4.50 -8.44 7.80
CA LEU A 20 -3.93 -9.26 6.74
C LEU A 20 -2.46 -8.91 6.47
N LEU A 21 -2.11 -7.62 6.38
CA LEU A 21 -0.75 -7.18 6.06
C LEU A 21 0.24 -7.30 7.22
N PHE A 22 -0.20 -7.02 8.46
CA PHE A 22 0.72 -6.69 9.54
C PHE A 22 0.64 -7.59 10.77
N ALA A 23 -0.47 -8.30 11.03
CA ALA A 23 -0.66 -9.08 12.26
C ALA A 23 0.55 -9.99 12.54
N ARG A 24 0.94 -10.79 11.55
CA ARG A 24 2.06 -11.75 11.65
C ARG A 24 3.42 -11.11 11.90
N THR A 25 3.61 -9.85 11.50
CA THR A 25 4.89 -9.16 11.62
C THR A 25 5.01 -8.32 12.88
N LEU A 26 3.94 -7.65 13.28
CA LEU A 26 3.95 -6.80 14.46
C LEU A 26 3.85 -7.63 15.75
N ASP A 27 3.25 -8.81 15.71
CA ASP A 27 3.31 -9.80 16.82
C ASP A 27 4.76 -10.20 17.18
N ASN A 28 5.71 -9.99 16.25
CA ASN A 28 7.12 -10.28 16.44
C ASN A 28 7.97 -9.00 16.66
N GLU A 29 7.32 -7.87 16.97
CA GLU A 29 7.94 -6.55 17.19
C GLU A 29 8.86 -6.09 16.03
N GLN A 30 8.53 -6.47 14.79
CA GLN A 30 9.36 -6.22 13.60
C GLN A 30 9.10 -4.86 12.93
N GLY A 31 9.10 -3.77 13.71
CA GLY A 31 9.02 -2.39 13.22
C GLY A 31 7.68 -1.70 13.43
N GLU A 32 7.47 -0.62 12.69
CA GLU A 32 6.35 0.32 12.83
C GLU A 32 5.70 0.60 11.47
N ILE A 33 4.38 0.80 11.45
CA ILE A 33 3.64 1.22 10.26
C ILE A 33 3.74 2.74 10.13
N GLU A 34 4.30 3.24 9.02
CA GLU A 34 4.26 4.66 8.69
C GLU A 34 2.84 5.05 8.29
N ILE A 35 2.28 6.07 8.93
CA ILE A 35 1.08 6.78 8.49
C ILE A 35 1.49 8.16 8.00
N LYS A 36 1.26 8.41 6.71
CA LYS A 36 1.62 9.66 6.02
C LYS A 36 0.37 10.46 5.67
N LEU A 37 0.27 11.65 6.24
CA LEU A 37 -0.78 12.62 6.00
C LEU A 37 -0.25 13.72 5.09
N ILE A 38 -0.96 14.00 4.00
CA ILE A 38 -0.58 15.05 3.03
C ILE A 38 -1.74 16.01 2.81
N LYS A 39 -1.51 17.30 3.06
CA LYS A 39 -2.47 18.38 2.79
C LYS A 39 -1.72 19.63 2.35
N ASP A 40 -2.14 20.22 1.23
CA ASP A 40 -1.57 21.47 0.70
C ASP A 40 -0.04 21.43 0.55
N GLY A 41 0.51 20.27 0.18
CA GLY A 41 1.95 20.03 0.03
C GLY A 41 2.70 19.79 1.35
N VAL A 42 2.05 19.98 2.50
CA VAL A 42 2.61 19.66 3.82
C VAL A 42 2.48 18.17 4.07
N VAL A 43 3.60 17.54 4.45
CA VAL A 43 3.69 16.12 4.76
C VAL A 43 3.93 15.95 6.26
N HIS A 44 3.10 15.14 6.91
CA HIS A 44 3.28 14.70 8.29
C HIS A 44 3.32 13.18 8.33
N SER A 45 4.31 12.60 9.00
CA SER A 45 4.45 11.15 9.14
C SER A 45 4.49 10.76 10.61
N THR A 46 3.71 9.75 10.98
CA THR A 46 3.76 9.10 12.30
C THR A 46 4.06 7.62 12.10
N PHE A 47 4.55 6.96 13.14
CA PHE A 47 4.95 5.56 13.11
C PHE A 47 4.24 4.82 14.24
N GLN A 48 3.56 3.74 13.91
CA GLN A 48 2.67 3.02 14.83
C GLN A 48 3.12 1.56 14.97
N SER A 49 3.36 1.11 16.19
CA SER A 49 3.71 -0.30 16.47
C SER A 49 2.49 -1.24 16.50
N ASN A 50 1.27 -0.70 16.37
CA ASN A 50 0.03 -1.44 16.22
C ASN A 50 -0.85 -0.78 15.14
N TYR A 51 -1.78 -1.54 14.56
CA TYR A 51 -2.69 -1.02 13.53
C TYR A 51 -4.08 -0.63 14.04
N GLU A 52 -4.44 -0.92 15.29
CA GLU A 52 -5.80 -0.73 15.81
C GLU A 52 -6.30 0.72 15.71
N GLN A 53 -5.40 1.69 15.88
CA GLN A 53 -5.75 3.12 15.81
C GLN A 53 -5.70 3.71 14.39
N ILE A 54 -5.14 2.99 13.41
CA ILE A 54 -4.95 3.49 12.04
C ILE A 54 -6.27 3.82 11.36
N PRO A 55 -7.34 2.99 11.44
CA PRO A 55 -8.62 3.34 10.81
C PRO A 55 -9.23 4.64 11.33
N GLU A 56 -9.19 4.85 12.65
CA GLU A 56 -9.67 6.09 13.27
C GLU A 56 -8.88 7.30 12.78
N LEU A 57 -7.55 7.21 12.77
CA LEU A 57 -6.66 8.25 12.24
C LEU A 57 -6.95 8.54 10.77
N SER A 58 -7.26 7.50 9.99
CA SER A 58 -7.59 7.61 8.56
C SER A 58 -8.90 8.31 8.34
N TYR A 59 -9.95 7.92 9.07
CA TYR A 59 -11.25 8.57 9.05
C TYR A 59 -11.14 10.07 9.40
N LEU A 60 -10.44 10.40 10.50
CA LEU A 60 -10.23 11.78 10.92
C LEU A 60 -9.41 12.56 9.91
N GLY A 61 -8.31 11.98 9.40
CA GLY A 61 -7.46 12.61 8.39
C GLY A 61 -8.23 12.95 7.12
N CYS A 62 -8.94 11.97 6.56
CA CYS A 62 -9.76 12.15 5.36
C CYS A 62 -10.83 13.23 5.54
N ASN A 63 -11.56 13.21 6.66
CA ASN A 63 -12.60 14.21 6.93
C ASN A 63 -12.06 15.62 7.23
N ASN A 64 -10.78 15.74 7.61
CA ASN A 64 -10.09 17.02 7.75
C ASN A 64 -9.37 17.48 6.46
N GLY A 65 -9.57 16.77 5.35
CA GLY A 65 -9.03 17.12 4.04
C GLY A 65 -7.61 16.63 3.77
N PHE A 66 -7.09 15.70 4.57
CA PHE A 66 -5.78 15.07 4.31
C PHE A 66 -5.94 13.89 3.36
N ASN A 67 -4.97 13.72 2.46
CA ASN A 67 -4.73 12.42 1.84
C ASN A 67 -3.96 11.56 2.85
N VAL A 68 -4.53 10.41 3.20
CA VAL A 68 -3.96 9.48 4.18
C VAL A 68 -3.35 8.29 3.44
N TYR A 69 -2.10 7.98 3.75
CA TYR A 69 -1.37 6.84 3.22
C TYR A 69 -0.76 6.03 4.35
N PHE A 70 -0.49 4.75 4.09
CA PHE A 70 0.30 3.88 4.96
C PHE A 70 1.52 3.32 4.21
N GLY A 71 2.60 3.01 4.91
CA GLY A 71 3.74 2.28 4.35
C GLY A 71 3.39 0.81 4.15
N VAL A 72 3.59 0.29 2.94
CA VAL A 72 3.26 -1.11 2.60
C VAL A 72 4.07 -2.10 3.45
N ASN A 73 5.33 -1.76 3.74
CA ASN A 73 6.21 -2.56 4.58
C ASN A 73 6.56 -1.79 5.88
N PRO A 74 6.75 -2.49 7.01
CA PRO A 74 7.15 -1.89 8.28
C PRO A 74 8.49 -1.15 8.19
N ARG A 75 8.66 -0.17 9.07
CA ARG A 75 9.86 0.68 9.14
C ARG A 75 10.47 0.67 10.53
N VAL A 76 11.73 1.08 10.63
CA VAL A 76 12.42 1.27 11.91
C VAL A 76 13.00 2.68 12.06
N GLY A 77 13.17 3.10 13.31
CA GLY A 77 13.83 4.35 13.67
C GLY A 77 12.97 5.59 13.45
N GLY A 78 11.64 5.46 13.38
CA GLY A 78 10.72 6.60 13.25
C GLY A 78 10.95 7.44 11.99
N ALA A 79 11.34 6.81 10.87
CA ALA A 79 11.65 7.49 9.62
C ALA A 79 11.07 6.79 8.39
N GLY A 80 10.65 7.61 7.41
CA GLY A 80 9.86 7.18 6.24
C GLY A 80 10.67 6.89 4.98
N LYS A 81 12.01 6.78 5.08
CA LYS A 81 12.85 6.52 3.91
C LYS A 81 12.89 5.03 3.61
N LYS A 82 13.28 4.68 2.38
CA LYS A 82 13.45 3.28 1.96
C LYS A 82 14.47 2.51 2.83
N GLU A 83 15.54 3.17 3.26
CA GLU A 83 16.56 2.58 4.15
C GLU A 83 16.00 2.13 5.51
N ASN A 84 14.83 2.65 5.91
CA ASN A 84 14.16 2.23 7.13
C ASN A 84 13.33 0.95 6.96
N VAL A 85 13.14 0.44 5.74
CA VAL A 85 12.48 -0.83 5.49
C VAL A 85 13.51 -1.95 5.60
N ILE A 86 13.54 -2.62 6.76
CA ILE A 86 14.47 -3.73 7.03
C ILE A 86 13.83 -5.11 6.80
N ASN A 87 12.50 -5.17 6.82
CA ASN A 87 11.70 -6.37 6.60
C ASN A 87 10.58 -6.05 5.61
N ILE A 88 10.30 -6.97 4.70
CA ILE A 88 9.14 -6.88 3.81
C ILE A 88 8.06 -7.88 4.24
N THR A 89 6.81 -7.46 4.16
CA THR A 89 5.62 -8.23 4.54
C THR A 89 4.69 -8.45 3.36
N ALA A 90 4.78 -7.59 2.35
CA ALA A 90 4.10 -7.75 1.08
C ALA A 90 4.95 -7.24 -0.08
N PHE A 91 4.81 -7.90 -1.23
CA PHE A 91 5.11 -7.30 -2.52
C PHE A 91 3.86 -6.59 -3.04
N HIS A 92 4.04 -5.65 -3.97
CA HIS A 92 2.94 -4.83 -4.45
C HIS A 92 3.08 -4.40 -5.91
N ALA A 93 1.95 -4.06 -6.51
CA ALA A 93 1.85 -3.42 -7.82
C ALA A 93 0.61 -2.51 -7.87
N GLU A 94 0.69 -1.41 -8.62
CA GLU A 94 -0.40 -0.44 -8.80
C GLU A 94 -0.89 -0.48 -10.25
N VAL A 95 -2.07 -1.05 -10.47
CA VAL A 95 -2.68 -1.19 -11.80
C VAL A 95 -3.69 -0.08 -11.99
N ASP A 96 -3.30 0.94 -12.76
CA ASP A 96 -4.12 2.11 -13.04
C ASP A 96 -4.95 1.93 -14.31
N TYR A 97 -6.09 2.62 -14.38
CA TYR A 97 -6.92 2.68 -15.58
C TYR A 97 -7.49 4.08 -15.83
N GLY A 98 -7.82 4.37 -17.09
CA GLY A 98 -8.37 5.67 -17.50
C GLY A 98 -7.40 6.83 -17.30
N GLU A 99 -7.84 8.08 -17.52
CA GLU A 99 -6.93 9.23 -17.50
C GLU A 99 -7.06 10.12 -16.25
N ILE A 100 -8.14 9.95 -15.48
CA ILE A 100 -8.46 10.83 -14.35
C ILE A 100 -7.50 10.55 -13.18
N GLY A 101 -6.75 11.58 -12.78
CA GLY A 101 -5.83 11.52 -11.64
C GLY A 101 -4.42 11.04 -11.98
N HIS A 102 -4.17 10.68 -13.24
CA HIS A 102 -2.90 10.12 -13.69
C HIS A 102 -2.06 11.13 -14.47
N LYS A 103 -0.76 11.22 -14.15
CA LYS A 103 0.18 12.10 -14.88
C LYS A 103 0.61 11.52 -16.22
N LYS A 104 0.47 10.21 -16.39
CA LYS A 104 0.78 9.44 -17.60
C LYS A 104 -0.44 8.63 -17.94
N LYS A 105 -0.70 8.43 -19.25
CA LYS A 105 -1.77 7.54 -19.68
C LYS A 105 -1.47 6.11 -19.17
N PRO A 106 -2.35 5.49 -18.39
CA PRO A 106 -2.24 4.07 -18.05
C PRO A 106 -2.41 3.17 -19.28
N GLU A 107 -2.05 1.91 -19.11
CA GLU A 107 -2.16 0.89 -20.17
C GLU A 107 -3.60 0.40 -20.38
N TYR A 108 -4.44 0.53 -19.36
CA TYR A 108 -5.85 0.13 -19.39
C TYR A 108 -6.75 1.35 -19.54
N ASP A 109 -7.71 1.26 -20.44
CA ASP A 109 -8.66 2.36 -20.65
C ASP A 109 -9.83 2.25 -19.65
N THR A 110 -10.18 1.03 -19.20
CA THR A 110 -11.35 0.78 -18.34
C THR A 110 -11.03 0.03 -17.04
N TYR A 111 -11.95 0.14 -16.09
CA TYR A 111 -11.92 -0.62 -14.83
C TYR A 111 -11.91 -2.13 -15.11
N GLU A 112 -12.75 -2.58 -16.04
CA GLU A 112 -12.93 -3.98 -16.38
C GLU A 112 -11.65 -4.58 -16.98
N GLU A 113 -10.98 -3.88 -17.89
CA GLU A 113 -9.73 -4.36 -18.50
C GLU A 113 -8.61 -4.55 -17.47
N ALA A 114 -8.47 -3.58 -16.55
CA ALA A 114 -7.51 -3.67 -15.45
C ALA A 114 -7.84 -4.83 -14.51
N LEU A 115 -9.11 -4.99 -14.13
CA LEU A 115 -9.56 -6.05 -13.24
C LEU A 115 -9.40 -7.44 -13.88
N GLU A 116 -9.79 -7.60 -15.14
CA GLU A 116 -9.65 -8.85 -15.89
C GLU A 116 -8.18 -9.25 -16.00
N THR A 117 -7.26 -8.31 -16.22
CA THR A 117 -5.82 -8.60 -16.22
C THR A 117 -5.36 -9.14 -14.86
N ILE A 118 -5.73 -8.46 -13.77
CA ILE A 118 -5.38 -8.91 -12.41
C ILE A 118 -5.96 -10.31 -12.15
N GLN A 119 -7.23 -10.53 -12.53
CA GLN A 119 -7.93 -11.79 -12.38
C GLN A 119 -7.41 -12.89 -13.31
N ALA A 120 -6.73 -12.57 -14.41
CA ALA A 120 -6.12 -13.52 -15.31
C ALA A 120 -4.68 -13.89 -14.89
N TYR A 121 -3.98 -13.04 -14.13
CA TYR A 121 -2.58 -13.26 -13.77
C TYR A 121 -2.35 -14.51 -12.92
N ASP A 122 -1.45 -15.40 -13.33
CA ASP A 122 -1.26 -16.71 -12.69
C ASP A 122 -0.95 -16.62 -11.20
N MET A 123 -0.09 -15.66 -10.82
CA MET A 123 0.27 -15.42 -9.43
C MET A 123 -0.74 -14.42 -8.84
N LYS A 124 -1.90 -14.91 -8.42
CA LYS A 124 -2.98 -14.06 -7.86
C LYS A 124 -2.48 -13.24 -6.67
N PRO A 125 -2.79 -11.93 -6.61
CA PRO A 125 -2.60 -11.15 -5.40
C PRO A 125 -3.39 -11.76 -4.23
N THR A 126 -2.85 -11.65 -3.02
CA THR A 126 -3.57 -11.98 -1.78
C THR A 126 -4.71 -11.00 -1.52
N ALA A 127 -4.49 -9.71 -1.84
CA ALA A 127 -5.50 -8.67 -1.74
C ALA A 127 -5.45 -7.74 -2.94
N VAL A 128 -6.62 -7.26 -3.36
CA VAL A 128 -6.82 -6.29 -4.42
C VAL A 128 -7.72 -5.19 -3.89
N ILE A 129 -7.19 -3.97 -3.73
CA ILE A 129 -7.91 -2.82 -3.18
C ILE A 129 -8.14 -1.80 -4.29
N HIS A 130 -9.38 -1.38 -4.49
CA HIS A 130 -9.69 -0.29 -5.41
C HIS A 130 -9.38 1.05 -4.73
N SER A 131 -8.52 1.86 -5.34
CA SER A 131 -8.01 3.11 -4.75
C SER A 131 -8.69 4.38 -5.31
N GLY A 132 -9.72 4.21 -6.12
CA GLY A 132 -10.44 5.29 -6.82
C GLY A 132 -9.95 5.56 -8.24
N GLY A 133 -8.66 5.37 -8.54
CA GLY A 133 -8.07 5.56 -9.88
C GLY A 133 -7.40 4.31 -10.46
N GLY A 134 -7.42 3.21 -9.70
CA GLY A 134 -6.71 1.98 -10.02
C GLY A 134 -6.89 0.94 -8.92
N PHE A 135 -6.05 -0.08 -8.98
CA PHE A 135 -6.01 -1.19 -8.02
C PHE A 135 -4.63 -1.28 -7.38
N HIS A 136 -4.61 -1.34 -6.05
CA HIS A 136 -3.44 -1.79 -5.31
C HIS A 136 -3.50 -3.30 -5.17
N CYS A 137 -2.54 -4.00 -5.77
CA CYS A 137 -2.38 -5.44 -5.64
C CYS A 137 -1.31 -5.74 -4.59
N TYR A 138 -1.59 -6.66 -3.68
CA TYR A 138 -0.66 -7.08 -2.63
C TYR A 138 -0.47 -8.59 -2.64
N TRP A 139 0.79 -9.03 -2.58
CA TRP A 139 1.18 -10.43 -2.34
C TRP A 139 1.76 -10.51 -0.94
N VAL A 140 0.91 -10.85 0.01
CA VAL A 140 1.24 -10.86 1.44
C VAL A 140 1.99 -12.15 1.77
N LEU A 141 3.10 -12.00 2.48
CA LEU A 141 3.99 -13.09 2.82
C LEU A 141 3.54 -13.78 4.10
N ASN A 142 3.72 -15.09 4.16
CA ASN A 142 3.46 -15.85 5.39
C ASN A 142 4.46 -15.52 6.50
N ASN A 143 5.71 -15.22 6.12
CA ASN A 143 6.77 -14.77 7.01
C ASN A 143 7.43 -13.55 6.37
N TYR A 144 7.92 -12.63 7.19
CA TYR A 144 8.68 -11.50 6.68
C TYR A 144 9.97 -11.97 6.00
N ILE A 145 10.44 -11.15 5.05
CA ILE A 145 11.73 -11.34 4.39
C ILE A 145 12.64 -10.19 4.79
N SER A 146 13.84 -10.54 5.30
CA SER A 146 14.87 -9.56 5.67
C SER A 146 15.51 -8.94 4.42
N VAL A 147 15.55 -7.61 4.38
CA VAL A 147 16.22 -6.84 3.33
C VAL A 147 17.74 -7.03 3.39
N GLU A 148 18.31 -7.16 4.60
CA GLU A 148 19.74 -7.45 4.78
C GLU A 148 20.13 -8.78 4.12
N LYS A 149 19.28 -9.82 4.25
CA LYS A 149 19.57 -11.16 3.74
C LYS A 149 19.56 -11.24 2.21
N TYR A 150 18.61 -10.58 1.54
CA TYR A 150 18.39 -10.73 0.09
C TYR A 150 18.82 -9.52 -0.73
N GLY A 151 19.00 -8.36 -0.10
CA GLY A 151 19.34 -7.11 -0.75
C GLY A 151 18.13 -6.41 -1.38
N VAL A 152 18.15 -5.07 -1.31
CA VAL A 152 17.07 -4.22 -1.84
C VAL A 152 16.82 -4.44 -3.33
N ASP A 153 17.88 -4.58 -4.14
CA ASP A 153 17.76 -4.70 -5.59
C ASP A 153 17.02 -5.98 -6.02
N VAL A 154 17.27 -7.09 -5.33
CA VAL A 154 16.59 -8.37 -5.59
C VAL A 154 15.11 -8.24 -5.24
N LEU A 155 14.80 -7.69 -4.07
CA LEU A 155 13.42 -7.56 -3.61
C LEU A 155 12.62 -6.57 -4.47
N GLU A 156 13.19 -5.43 -4.84
CA GLU A 156 12.55 -4.49 -5.77
C GLU A 156 12.42 -5.07 -7.19
N SER A 157 13.32 -5.98 -7.61
CA SER A 157 13.18 -6.66 -8.90
C SER A 157 11.91 -7.52 -8.99
N ILE A 158 11.43 -8.03 -7.86
CA ILE A 158 10.16 -8.76 -7.78
C ILE A 158 9.00 -7.81 -8.03
N ASN A 159 8.94 -6.66 -7.35
CA ASN A 159 7.92 -5.64 -7.63
C ASN A 159 8.00 -5.14 -9.08
N LYS A 160 9.20 -4.91 -9.63
CA LYS A 160 9.38 -4.55 -11.04
C LYS A 160 8.80 -5.61 -11.98
N ARG A 161 9.01 -6.90 -11.65
CA ARG A 161 8.48 -8.02 -12.42
C ARG A 161 6.95 -8.05 -12.36
N LEU A 162 6.38 -7.90 -11.17
CA LEU A 162 4.93 -7.83 -10.95
C LEU A 162 4.31 -6.68 -11.75
N SER A 163 4.85 -5.46 -11.60
CA SER A 163 4.37 -4.29 -12.33
C SER A 163 4.46 -4.50 -13.84
N ARG A 164 5.57 -5.04 -14.34
CA ARG A 164 5.72 -5.29 -15.78
C ARG A 164 4.71 -6.31 -16.30
N ASP A 165 4.56 -7.44 -15.61
CA ASP A 165 3.68 -8.52 -16.05
C ASP A 165 2.20 -8.09 -16.03
N LEU A 166 1.82 -7.21 -15.09
CA LEU A 166 0.48 -6.63 -14.97
C LEU A 166 0.30 -5.31 -15.72
N LYS A 167 1.32 -4.82 -16.44
CA LYS A 167 1.32 -3.47 -17.03
C LYS A 167 0.93 -2.36 -16.05
N ALA A 168 1.30 -2.54 -14.79
CA ALA A 168 1.11 -1.61 -13.68
C ALA A 168 2.11 -0.43 -13.76
N ASP A 169 1.97 0.58 -12.90
CA ASP A 169 2.89 1.72 -12.86
C ASP A 169 4.34 1.23 -12.61
N PRO A 170 5.29 1.46 -13.54
CA PRO A 170 6.67 1.04 -13.37
C PRO A 170 7.42 1.85 -12.31
N GLY A 171 6.89 2.99 -11.87
CA GLY A 171 7.50 3.92 -10.93
C GLY A 171 7.29 3.57 -9.45
N THR A 172 6.56 2.48 -9.14
CA THR A 172 6.06 2.21 -7.78
C THR A 172 6.69 1.01 -7.11
N HIS A 173 7.73 0.43 -7.71
CA HIS A 173 8.34 -0.83 -7.29
C HIS A 173 9.17 -0.76 -6.00
N ASP A 174 9.40 0.43 -5.44
CA ASP A 174 10.31 0.61 -4.30
C ASP A 174 9.75 0.01 -3.00
N LEU A 175 10.62 -0.53 -2.15
CA LEU A 175 10.17 -1.17 -0.89
C LEU A 175 9.56 -0.19 0.11
N GLY A 176 9.88 1.10 -0.03
CA GLY A 176 9.40 2.20 0.79
C GLY A 176 8.07 2.79 0.31
N ARG A 177 7.34 2.09 -0.56
CA ARG A 177 6.08 2.59 -1.13
C ARG A 177 5.05 2.87 -0.03
N VAL A 178 4.32 3.96 -0.21
CA VAL A 178 3.15 4.31 0.60
C VAL A 178 1.91 4.30 -0.29
N LEU A 179 0.82 3.73 0.20
CA LEU A 179 -0.44 3.57 -0.55
C LEU A 179 -1.63 4.08 0.27
N ARG A 180 -2.75 4.39 -0.39
CA ARG A 180 -3.97 4.79 0.32
C ARG A 180 -4.48 3.62 1.16
N ILE A 181 -4.95 3.94 2.34
CA ILE A 181 -5.68 3.01 3.20
C ILE A 181 -7.05 2.76 2.54
N PRO A 182 -7.55 1.50 2.51
CA PRO A 182 -8.87 1.17 1.96
C PRO A 182 -10.02 2.00 2.54
#